data_AF-R7L9P8-F1
#
_entry.id   AF-R7L9P8-F1
#
_cell.length_a   1.000
_cell.length_b   1.000
_cell.length_c   1.000
_cell.angle_alpha   90.00
_cell.angle_beta   90.00
_cell.angle_gamma   90.00
#
_symmetry.space_group_name_H-M   'P 1'
#
loop_
_entity.id
_entity.type
_entity.pdbx_description
1 polymer ?
#
loop_
_entity_poly.entity_id
_entity_poly.type
_entity_poly.pdbx_seq_one_letter_code
_entity_poly.pdbx_strand_id
1 'polypeptide(L)'
;MKKILSVVIAAIFAAGVFAQDNTPAMLKKKELFSKTELFDNSAIFSNAQANAELLKDYEANPGAYKANQLMPIATCYLAFGDIPKARAAVEAYLKDSPKNVRAIRMIGTICLLEKKTDEAIKYFKEAFDAGDERVVTFLASAYMLAQKNDEIAAYLPALKKLAKENLEALNIAVFYALRDPKNPDTNLKKELIENVDAKKAMQSATPESLNAVLRIYLSDRSAWTPQAVVLPARAAAFAEAWPIALEAYKKALAADPNNAIALRGMGLVSYRTGDVMGASKYIKKAYENGDKDAATDGMELFLLSNNIDIWNTFKPYIKDVSFTPQLRAGLVQYASRHSDASEIFFTAMSGDNTEPLYKDSAVLALIEECLKKYGSDSRAKGIAEKVAAEKAAK
;
A
#
# COMPACT_ATOMS: atom_id res chain seq x y z
N MET A 1 -41.56 -35.33 -26.22
CA MET A 1 -41.13 -36.03 -24.99
C MET A 1 -40.62 -34.96 -24.03
N LYS A 2 -41.44 -34.38 -23.14
CA LYS A 2 -41.72 -34.84 -21.75
C LYS A 2 -40.39 -35.20 -21.04
N LYS A 3 -39.87 -34.47 -20.04
CA LYS A 3 -40.43 -34.05 -18.73
C LYS A 3 -39.56 -32.90 -18.15
N ILE A 4 -40.10 -31.77 -17.66
CA ILE A 4 -40.62 -31.49 -16.27
C ILE A 4 -39.45 -31.55 -15.27
N LEU A 5 -38.94 -30.46 -14.66
CA LEU A 5 -39.52 -29.47 -13.72
C LEU A 5 -38.67 -29.56 -12.43
N SER A 6 -38.12 -28.45 -11.97
CA SER A 6 -37.84 -28.15 -10.55
C SER A 6 -37.36 -26.71 -10.41
N VAL A 7 -38.32 -25.81 -10.24
CA VAL A 7 -38.10 -24.61 -9.42
C VAL A 7 -37.79 -25.11 -8.01
N VAL A 8 -36.61 -24.78 -7.49
CA VAL A 8 -36.40 -24.71 -6.04
C VAL A 8 -35.90 -23.31 -5.75
N ILE A 9 -36.77 -22.55 -5.09
CA ILE A 9 -36.44 -21.40 -4.27
C ILE A 9 -35.48 -21.90 -3.17
N ALA A 10 -34.26 -21.40 -3.15
CA ALA A 10 -33.41 -21.42 -1.97
C ALA A 10 -32.83 -20.01 -1.77
N ALA A 11 -33.59 -19.21 -1.04
CA ALA A 11 -32.98 -18.24 -0.14
C ALA A 11 -32.12 -19.01 0.88
N ILE A 12 -31.12 -18.30 1.42
CA ILE A 12 -30.09 -18.74 2.39
C ILE A 12 -28.82 -19.29 1.73
N PHE A 13 -27.96 -18.37 1.28
CA PHE A 13 -26.57 -18.41 1.71
C PHE A 13 -26.33 -17.19 2.60
N ALA A 14 -26.40 -17.42 3.91
CA ALA A 14 -25.75 -16.57 4.89
C ALA A 14 -24.27 -16.97 4.98
N ALA A 15 -23.40 -15.96 5.12
CA ALA A 15 -22.02 -16.07 5.59
C ALA A 15 -21.07 -16.98 4.79
N GLY A 16 -20.83 -16.62 3.52
CA GLY A 16 -19.55 -16.90 2.87
C GLY A 16 -18.76 -15.60 2.79
N VAL A 17 -17.57 -15.57 3.37
CA VAL A 17 -16.60 -14.46 3.27
C VAL A 17 -16.40 -14.14 1.79
N PHE A 18 -17.08 -13.10 1.29
CA PHE A 18 -16.76 -12.53 0.00
C PHE A 18 -15.29 -12.13 0.07
N ALA A 19 -14.46 -12.62 -0.86
CA ALA A 19 -13.22 -11.93 -1.16
C ALA A 19 -13.64 -10.49 -1.49
N GLN A 20 -13.40 -9.59 -0.54
CA GLN A 20 -13.88 -8.22 -0.63
C GLN A 20 -13.15 -7.58 -1.81
N ASP A 21 -13.87 -7.35 -2.90
CA ASP A 21 -13.37 -6.63 -4.06
C ASP A 21 -13.01 -5.21 -3.57
N ASN A 22 -11.71 -4.95 -3.42
CA ASN A 22 -11.16 -3.68 -2.94
C ASN A 22 -10.58 -2.87 -4.10
N THR A 23 -11.02 -3.14 -5.33
CA THR A 23 -10.52 -2.47 -6.52
C THR A 23 -11.33 -1.21 -6.85
N PRO A 24 -10.80 -0.28 -7.65
CA PRO A 24 -11.55 0.88 -8.14
C PRO A 24 -12.85 0.55 -8.89
N ALA A 25 -13.03 -0.69 -9.35
CA ALA A 25 -14.28 -1.14 -9.97
C ALA A 25 -15.49 -1.06 -9.01
N MET A 26 -15.26 -1.05 -7.69
CA MET A 26 -16.31 -0.83 -6.69
C MET A 26 -17.02 0.52 -6.85
N LEU A 27 -16.35 1.54 -7.39
CA LEU A 27 -16.94 2.86 -7.63
C LEU A 27 -18.01 2.86 -8.75
N LYS A 28 -18.11 1.78 -9.54
CA LYS A 28 -19.18 1.59 -10.53
C LYS A 28 -20.42 0.89 -9.96
N LYS A 29 -20.33 0.32 -8.75
CA LYS A 29 -21.38 -0.48 -8.10
C LYS A 29 -22.22 0.40 -7.16
N LYS A 30 -22.98 1.34 -7.73
CA LYS A 30 -23.80 2.33 -6.99
C LYS A 30 -24.77 1.70 -5.99
N GLU A 31 -25.28 0.51 -6.29
CA GLU A 31 -26.14 -0.29 -5.42
C GLU A 31 -25.47 -0.70 -4.10
N LEU A 32 -24.14 -0.68 -4.05
CA LEU A 32 -23.35 -0.97 -2.85
C LEU A 32 -23.04 0.27 -2.02
N PHE A 33 -23.26 1.49 -2.51
CA PHE A 33 -22.76 2.71 -1.86
C PHE A 33 -23.31 2.96 -0.45
N SER A 34 -24.46 2.38 -0.13
CA SER A 34 -25.03 2.42 1.22
C SER A 34 -24.35 1.50 2.23
N LYS A 35 -23.55 0.54 1.75
CA LYS A 35 -22.77 -0.40 2.56
C LYS A 35 -21.40 0.18 2.82
N THR A 36 -21.34 1.19 3.69
CA THR A 36 -20.10 1.95 3.99
C THR A 36 -18.90 1.08 4.38
N GLU A 37 -19.12 -0.08 4.96
CA GLU A 37 -18.09 -1.09 5.29
C GLU A 37 -17.35 -1.65 4.07
N LEU A 38 -17.97 -1.61 2.90
CA LEU A 38 -17.35 -2.07 1.65
C LEU A 38 -16.37 -1.04 1.06
N PHE A 39 -16.40 0.21 1.53
CA PHE A 39 -15.64 1.34 0.99
C PHE A 39 -14.59 1.87 1.99
N ASP A 40 -14.22 1.09 3.00
CA ASP A 40 -13.22 1.53 4.00
C ASP A 40 -11.77 1.35 3.51
N ASN A 41 -11.55 0.55 2.45
CA ASN A 41 -10.24 0.28 1.90
C ASN A 41 -9.81 1.40 0.93
N SER A 42 -8.69 2.07 1.20
CA SER A 42 -8.17 3.15 0.38
C SER A 42 -7.80 2.72 -1.05
N ALA A 43 -7.54 1.43 -1.29
CA ALA A 43 -7.27 0.89 -2.62
C ALA A 43 -8.42 1.12 -3.61
N ILE A 44 -9.67 1.21 -3.13
CA ILE A 44 -10.85 1.50 -3.94
C ILE A 44 -10.75 2.91 -4.56
N PHE A 45 -10.12 3.85 -3.86
CA PHE A 45 -9.99 5.25 -4.27
C PHE A 45 -8.60 5.57 -4.83
N SER A 46 -7.76 4.55 -5.06
CA SER A 46 -6.38 4.72 -5.54
C SER A 46 -6.28 5.22 -6.98
N ASN A 47 -7.34 5.05 -7.78
CA ASN A 47 -7.39 5.48 -9.17
C ASN A 47 -8.10 6.85 -9.30
N ALA A 48 -7.31 7.89 -9.55
CA ALA A 48 -7.82 9.26 -9.71
C ALA A 48 -8.83 9.38 -10.86
N GLN A 49 -8.67 8.65 -11.96
CA GLN A 49 -9.61 8.68 -13.08
C GLN A 49 -10.96 8.08 -12.68
N ALA A 50 -10.97 6.95 -11.97
CA ALA A 50 -12.20 6.34 -11.47
C ALA A 50 -12.93 7.25 -10.46
N ASN A 51 -12.18 7.93 -9.59
CA ASN A 51 -12.73 8.94 -8.68
C ASN A 51 -13.37 10.10 -9.46
N ALA A 52 -12.69 10.61 -10.49
CA ALA A 52 -13.18 11.71 -11.31
C ALA A 52 -14.45 11.33 -12.09
N GLU A 53 -14.51 10.11 -12.63
CA GLU A 53 -15.70 9.58 -13.31
C GLU A 53 -16.91 9.53 -12.40
N LEU A 54 -16.74 9.05 -11.16
CA LEU A 54 -17.83 9.01 -10.19
C LEU A 54 -18.30 10.42 -9.81
N LEU A 55 -17.37 11.35 -9.57
CA LEU A 55 -17.74 12.74 -9.26
C LEU A 55 -18.47 13.41 -10.43
N LYS A 56 -18.03 13.17 -11.67
CA LYS A 56 -18.69 13.69 -12.87
C LYS A 56 -20.13 13.16 -13.00
N ASP A 57 -20.35 11.86 -12.76
CA ASP A 57 -21.69 11.26 -12.78
C ASP A 57 -22.59 11.86 -11.70
N TYR A 58 -22.08 12.00 -10.47
CA TYR A 58 -22.79 12.63 -9.36
C TYR A 58 -23.14 14.09 -9.65
N GLU A 59 -22.18 14.89 -10.15
CA GLU A 59 -22.38 16.31 -10.42
C GLU A 59 -23.36 16.56 -11.59
N ALA A 60 -23.44 15.64 -12.55
CA ALA A 60 -24.42 15.71 -13.64
C ALA A 60 -25.87 15.48 -13.16
N ASN A 61 -26.07 14.63 -12.15
CA ASN A 61 -27.40 14.37 -11.58
C ASN A 61 -27.35 14.00 -10.08
N PRO A 62 -27.18 14.99 -9.17
CA PRO A 62 -27.09 14.72 -7.74
C PRO A 62 -28.35 14.05 -7.17
N GLY A 63 -29.52 14.36 -7.74
CA GLY A 63 -30.81 13.79 -7.34
C GLY A 63 -30.94 12.29 -7.62
N ALA A 64 -30.07 11.71 -8.46
CA ALA A 64 -30.02 10.27 -8.67
C ALA A 64 -29.45 9.52 -7.45
N TYR A 65 -28.79 10.20 -6.52
CA TYR A 65 -28.13 9.62 -5.37
C TYR A 65 -28.93 9.87 -4.08
N LYS A 66 -29.15 8.81 -3.31
CA LYS A 66 -29.73 8.92 -1.97
C LYS A 66 -28.66 9.42 -0.99
N ALA A 67 -29.08 10.09 0.08
CA ALA A 67 -28.14 10.61 1.08
C ALA A 67 -27.23 9.51 1.66
N ASN A 68 -27.77 8.32 1.92
CA ASN A 68 -27.00 7.17 2.37
C ASN A 68 -26.04 6.58 1.31
N GLN A 69 -25.95 7.13 0.09
CA GLN A 69 -25.00 6.72 -0.95
C GLN A 69 -23.85 7.71 -1.12
N LEU A 70 -23.79 8.77 -0.31
CA LEU A 70 -22.84 9.87 -0.52
C LEU A 70 -21.45 9.64 0.09
N MET A 71 -21.21 8.54 0.82
CA MET A 71 -19.90 8.28 1.45
C MET A 71 -18.76 8.08 0.43
N PRO A 72 -18.92 7.27 -0.64
CA PRO A 72 -17.92 7.19 -1.69
C PRO A 72 -17.69 8.54 -2.38
N ILE A 73 -18.75 9.32 -2.62
CA ILE A 73 -18.68 10.68 -3.20
C ILE A 73 -17.83 11.61 -2.33
N ALA A 74 -18.11 11.66 -1.03
CA ALA A 74 -17.35 12.44 -0.07
C ALA A 74 -15.86 12.05 -0.05
N THR A 75 -15.57 10.75 -0.11
CA THR A 75 -14.20 10.24 -0.15
C THR A 75 -13.47 10.65 -1.43
N CYS A 76 -14.15 10.62 -2.59
CA CYS A 76 -13.59 11.12 -3.84
C CYS A 76 -13.33 12.63 -3.79
N TYR A 77 -14.24 13.44 -3.24
CA TYR A 77 -13.99 14.87 -3.05
C TYR A 77 -12.77 15.14 -2.16
N LEU A 78 -12.60 14.38 -1.07
CA LEU A 78 -11.40 14.46 -0.23
C LEU A 78 -10.12 14.07 -0.99
N ALA A 79 -10.17 13.03 -1.82
CA ALA A 79 -9.03 12.62 -2.63
C ALA A 79 -8.56 13.73 -3.60
N PHE A 80 -9.46 14.60 -4.03
CA PHE A 80 -9.15 15.79 -4.84
C PHE A 80 -8.92 17.07 -4.01
N GLY A 81 -9.00 16.99 -2.68
CA GLY A 81 -8.84 18.14 -1.79
C GLY A 81 -10.01 19.13 -1.77
N ASP A 82 -11.17 18.78 -2.35
CA ASP A 82 -12.38 19.61 -2.28
C ASP A 82 -13.10 19.40 -0.94
N ILE A 83 -12.50 19.96 0.12
CA ILE A 83 -12.98 19.85 1.50
C ILE A 83 -14.42 20.37 1.65
N PRO A 84 -14.83 21.51 1.05
CA PRO A 84 -16.20 22.00 1.16
C PRO A 84 -17.24 21.03 0.56
N LYS A 85 -17.00 20.47 -0.63
CA LYS A 85 -17.94 19.50 -1.21
C LYS A 85 -17.95 18.18 -0.45
N ALA A 86 -16.80 17.71 0.03
CA ALA A 86 -16.72 16.54 0.89
C ALA A 86 -17.57 16.72 2.15
N ARG A 87 -17.44 17.87 2.83
CA ARG A 87 -18.25 18.22 3.99
C ARG A 87 -19.74 18.16 3.69
N ALA A 88 -20.19 18.83 2.62
CA ALA A 88 -21.59 18.85 2.25
C ALA A 88 -22.16 17.44 2.00
N ALA A 89 -21.38 16.57 1.34
CA ALA A 89 -21.77 15.18 1.09
C ALA A 89 -21.87 14.35 2.38
N VAL A 90 -20.91 14.48 3.31
CA VAL A 90 -20.95 13.77 4.61
C VAL A 90 -22.07 14.29 5.50
N GLU A 91 -22.30 15.61 5.55
CA GLU A 91 -23.39 16.21 6.32
C GLU A 91 -24.76 15.77 5.77
N ALA A 92 -24.92 15.70 4.44
CA ALA A 92 -26.12 15.14 3.83
C ALA A 92 -26.31 13.67 4.21
N TYR A 93 -25.25 12.85 4.18
CA TYR A 93 -25.30 11.45 4.62
C TYR A 93 -25.72 11.31 6.10
N LEU A 94 -25.14 12.12 6.98
CA LEU A 94 -25.39 12.06 8.42
C LEU A 94 -26.81 12.45 8.83
N LYS A 95 -27.55 13.21 7.99
CA LYS A 95 -28.98 13.50 8.23
C LYS A 95 -29.82 12.22 8.31
N ASP A 96 -29.56 11.26 7.44
CA ASP A 96 -30.30 10.00 7.36
C ASP A 96 -29.68 8.91 8.25
N SER A 97 -28.36 8.99 8.50
CA SER A 97 -27.60 7.97 9.21
C SER A 97 -26.70 8.57 10.30
N PRO A 98 -27.29 9.25 11.31
CA PRO A 98 -26.54 10.07 12.28
C PRO A 98 -25.59 9.28 13.18
N LYS A 99 -25.80 7.97 13.32
CA LYS A 99 -24.97 7.08 14.16
C LYS A 99 -23.97 6.24 13.37
N ASN A 100 -23.80 6.50 12.07
CA ASN A 100 -22.84 5.75 11.28
C ASN A 100 -21.41 6.15 11.64
N VAL A 101 -20.69 5.26 12.32
CA VAL A 101 -19.35 5.54 12.84
C VAL A 101 -18.33 5.94 11.77
N ARG A 102 -18.46 5.42 10.54
CA ARG A 102 -17.55 5.78 9.43
C ARG A 102 -17.80 7.20 8.94
N ALA A 103 -19.06 7.62 8.86
CA ALA A 103 -19.42 8.99 8.52
C ALA A 103 -19.03 9.98 9.63
N ILE A 104 -19.20 9.60 10.90
CA ILE A 104 -18.75 10.39 12.05
C ILE A 104 -17.22 10.55 12.03
N ARG A 105 -16.47 9.48 11.77
CA ARG A 105 -15.01 9.56 11.57
C ARG A 105 -14.64 10.44 10.38
N MET A 106 -15.38 10.36 9.28
CA MET A 106 -15.13 11.19 8.09
C MET A 106 -15.33 12.68 8.39
N ILE A 107 -16.41 13.07 9.07
CA ILE A 107 -16.63 14.48 9.43
C ILE A 107 -15.59 14.97 10.43
N GLY A 108 -15.14 14.12 11.37
CA GLY A 108 -14.02 14.44 12.26
C GLY A 108 -12.72 14.69 11.47
N THR A 109 -12.44 13.87 10.45
CA THR A 109 -11.29 14.04 9.55
C THR A 109 -11.37 15.35 8.78
N ILE A 110 -12.55 15.68 8.25
CA ILE A 110 -12.82 16.96 7.58
C ILE A 110 -12.59 18.14 8.53
N CYS A 111 -13.09 18.07 9.78
CA CYS A 111 -12.84 19.09 10.79
C CYS A 111 -11.33 19.28 11.06
N LEU A 112 -10.55 18.20 11.08
CA LEU A 112 -9.10 18.29 11.27
C LEU A 112 -8.41 18.97 10.08
N LEU A 113 -8.82 18.65 8.84
CA LEU A 113 -8.31 19.29 7.62
C LEU A 113 -8.66 20.78 7.57
N GLU A 114 -9.81 21.16 8.12
CA GLU A 114 -10.23 22.56 8.31
C GLU A 114 -9.58 23.24 9.51
N LYS A 115 -8.67 22.56 10.21
CA LYS A 115 -7.99 23.04 11.44
C LYS A 115 -8.95 23.30 12.62
N LYS A 116 -10.14 22.72 12.58
CA LYS A 116 -11.13 22.73 13.68
C LYS A 116 -10.87 21.57 14.62
N THR A 117 -9.71 21.60 15.29
CA THR A 117 -9.20 20.47 16.08
C THR A 117 -10.14 20.05 17.22
N ASP A 118 -10.76 20.99 17.92
CA ASP A 118 -11.69 20.65 19.02
C ASP A 118 -12.97 19.97 18.51
N GLU A 119 -13.49 20.38 17.34
CA GLU A 119 -14.62 19.70 16.69
C GLU A 119 -14.23 18.30 16.21
N ALA A 120 -13.03 18.16 15.64
CA ALA A 120 -12.49 16.87 15.22
C ALA A 120 -12.40 15.90 16.41
N ILE A 121 -11.87 16.35 17.55
CA ILE A 121 -11.82 15.56 18.80
C ILE A 121 -13.24 15.12 19.19
N LYS A 122 -14.23 16.00 19.17
CA LYS A 122 -15.62 15.65 19.52
C LYS A 122 -16.14 14.50 18.65
N TYR A 123 -16.03 14.61 17.34
CA TYR A 123 -16.50 13.56 16.42
C TYR A 123 -15.70 12.27 16.54
N PHE A 124 -14.37 12.34 16.70
CA PHE A 124 -13.54 11.15 16.87
C PHE A 124 -13.84 10.42 18.18
N LYS A 125 -14.10 11.14 19.28
CA LYS A 125 -14.59 10.53 20.53
C LYS A 125 -15.93 9.84 20.31
N GLU A 126 -16.88 10.51 19.67
CA GLU A 126 -18.20 9.93 19.37
C GLU A 126 -18.08 8.63 18.54
N ALA A 127 -17.22 8.61 17.53
CA ALA A 127 -16.95 7.39 16.75
C ALA A 127 -16.30 6.29 17.59
N PHE A 128 -15.37 6.64 18.49
CA PHE A 128 -14.69 5.69 19.38
C PHE A 128 -15.67 5.08 20.38
N ASP A 129 -16.47 5.91 21.04
CA ASP A 129 -17.48 5.50 22.03
C ASP A 129 -18.58 4.63 21.39
N ALA A 130 -18.83 4.82 20.08
CA ALA A 130 -19.72 3.99 19.28
C ALA A 130 -19.06 2.70 18.73
N GLY A 131 -17.80 2.42 19.09
CA GLY A 131 -17.11 1.16 18.81
C GLY A 131 -16.15 1.16 17.60
N ASP A 132 -15.91 2.29 16.92
CA ASP A 132 -14.90 2.36 15.86
C ASP A 132 -13.50 2.56 16.47
N GLU A 133 -12.93 1.51 17.07
CA GLU A 133 -11.57 1.54 17.65
C GLU A 133 -10.49 2.03 16.66
N ARG A 134 -10.75 1.92 15.35
CA ARG A 134 -9.83 2.37 14.29
C ARG A 134 -9.67 3.88 14.24
N VAL A 135 -10.57 4.63 14.87
CA VAL A 135 -10.45 6.09 14.99
C VAL A 135 -9.37 6.52 15.98
N VAL A 136 -8.84 5.60 16.80
CA VAL A 136 -7.94 5.93 17.91
C VAL A 136 -6.69 6.69 17.48
N THR A 137 -6.14 6.42 16.29
CA THR A 137 -4.99 7.17 15.76
C THR A 137 -5.36 8.60 15.42
N PHE A 138 -6.52 8.83 14.79
CA PHE A 138 -7.02 10.18 14.50
C PHE A 138 -7.32 10.96 15.78
N LEU A 139 -7.95 10.30 16.76
CA LEU A 139 -8.26 10.90 18.05
C LEU A 139 -6.99 11.30 18.82
N ALA A 140 -6.02 10.39 18.93
CA ALA A 140 -4.76 10.65 19.59
C ALA A 140 -3.95 11.77 18.88
N SER A 141 -3.88 11.75 17.55
CA SER A 141 -3.24 12.82 16.78
C SER A 141 -3.94 14.18 16.98
N ALA A 142 -5.28 14.21 17.04
CA ALA A 142 -6.01 15.44 17.30
C ALA A 142 -5.73 15.98 18.71
N TYR A 143 -5.63 15.12 19.73
CA TYR A 143 -5.20 15.52 21.07
C TYR A 143 -3.76 16.05 21.11
N MET A 144 -2.83 15.40 20.40
CA MET A 144 -1.45 15.88 20.28
C MET A 144 -1.37 17.25 19.62
N LEU A 145 -2.13 17.48 18.54
CA LEU A 145 -2.23 18.78 17.87
C LEU A 145 -2.83 19.87 18.76
N ALA A 146 -3.79 19.51 19.62
CA ALA A 146 -4.37 20.40 20.60
C ALA A 146 -3.50 20.60 21.87
N GLN A 147 -2.32 19.96 21.94
CA GLN A 147 -1.46 19.92 23.13
C GLN A 147 -2.14 19.35 24.38
N LYS A 148 -3.15 18.51 24.20
CA LYS A 148 -3.94 17.83 25.25
C LYS A 148 -3.48 16.39 25.42
N ASN A 149 -2.16 16.18 25.55
CA ASN A 149 -1.56 14.84 25.54
C ASN A 149 -2.07 13.94 26.67
N ASP A 150 -2.44 14.49 27.82
CA ASP A 150 -2.90 13.72 28.98
C ASP A 150 -4.21 12.97 28.71
N GLU A 151 -5.06 13.51 27.83
CA GLU A 151 -6.33 12.90 27.43
C GLU A 151 -6.14 11.57 26.67
N ILE A 152 -4.97 11.36 26.07
CA ILE A 152 -4.63 10.13 25.34
C ILE A 152 -4.59 8.92 26.28
N ALA A 153 -4.36 9.12 27.58
CA ALA A 153 -4.30 8.06 28.58
C ALA A 153 -5.52 7.12 28.54
N ALA A 154 -6.72 7.68 28.34
CA ALA A 154 -7.97 6.92 28.29
C ALA A 154 -8.06 5.98 27.07
N TYR A 155 -7.34 6.29 25.99
CA TYR A 155 -7.39 5.55 24.72
C TYR A 155 -6.15 4.68 24.50
N LEU A 156 -5.19 4.70 25.44
CA LEU A 156 -3.95 3.96 25.36
C LEU A 156 -4.16 2.44 25.15
N PRO A 157 -5.16 1.75 25.75
CA PRO A 157 -5.40 0.33 25.47
C PRO A 157 -5.68 0.03 24.00
N ALA A 158 -6.55 0.82 23.36
CA ALA A 158 -6.87 0.66 21.94
C ALA A 158 -5.68 1.04 21.05
N LEU A 159 -4.95 2.10 21.41
CA LEU A 159 -3.76 2.52 20.69
C LEU A 159 -2.65 1.45 20.75
N LYS A 160 -2.40 0.86 21.93
CA LYS A 160 -1.44 -0.25 22.12
C LYS A 160 -1.82 -1.48 21.31
N LYS A 161 -3.11 -1.83 21.27
CA LYS A 161 -3.62 -2.95 20.47
C LYS A 161 -3.31 -2.74 18.98
N LEU A 162 -3.58 -1.53 18.46
CA LEU A 162 -3.32 -1.19 17.06
C LEU A 162 -1.83 -1.03 16.74
N ALA A 163 -1.03 -0.49 17.67
CA ALA A 163 0.41 -0.29 17.54
C ALA A 163 1.19 -1.59 17.27
N LYS A 164 0.63 -2.76 17.61
CA LYS A 164 1.24 -4.06 17.29
C LYS A 164 1.36 -4.29 15.78
N GLU A 165 0.46 -3.71 14.99
CA GLU A 165 0.32 -4.02 13.56
C GLU A 165 0.30 -2.77 12.67
N ASN A 166 0.38 -1.57 13.25
CA ASN A 166 0.29 -0.31 12.52
C ASN A 166 1.41 0.65 12.96
N LEU A 167 2.26 1.05 12.01
CA LEU A 167 3.43 1.88 12.28
C LEU A 167 3.07 3.27 12.79
N GLU A 168 1.98 3.86 12.31
CA GLU A 168 1.54 5.17 12.76
C GLU A 168 1.02 5.12 14.21
N ALA A 169 0.22 4.11 14.55
CA ALA A 169 -0.21 3.88 15.92
C ALA A 169 0.97 3.64 16.87
N LEU A 170 1.99 2.89 16.43
CA LEU A 170 3.24 2.71 17.18
C LEU A 170 3.93 4.05 17.44
N ASN A 171 4.11 4.86 16.39
CA ASN A 171 4.76 6.18 16.50
C ASN A 171 4.02 7.08 17.48
N ILE A 172 2.70 7.21 17.36
CA ILE A 172 1.87 8.02 18.26
C ILE A 172 1.99 7.52 19.70
N ALA A 173 1.91 6.21 19.93
CA ALA A 173 2.02 5.64 21.27
C ALA A 173 3.41 5.89 21.90
N VAL A 174 4.47 5.80 21.09
CA VAL A 174 5.83 6.11 21.55
C VAL A 174 6.00 7.60 21.81
N PHE A 175 5.45 8.49 20.98
CA PHE A 175 5.45 9.92 21.25
C PHE A 175 4.69 10.27 22.54
N TYR A 176 3.56 9.60 22.78
CA TYR A 176 2.84 9.73 24.06
C TYR A 176 3.69 9.25 25.25
N ALA A 177 4.44 8.16 25.11
CA ALA A 177 5.39 7.71 26.13
C ALA A 177 6.49 8.75 26.39
N LEU A 178 6.86 9.55 25.37
CA LEU A 178 7.86 10.61 25.44
C LEU A 178 7.26 12.01 25.70
N ARG A 179 5.98 12.11 26.09
CA ARG A 179 5.25 13.39 26.22
C ARG A 179 5.81 14.33 27.30
N ASP A 180 6.42 13.80 28.35
CA ASP A 180 7.14 14.55 29.38
C ASP A 180 8.65 14.36 29.15
N PRO A 181 9.36 15.34 28.59
CA PRO A 181 10.80 15.24 28.35
C PRO A 181 11.62 15.07 29.64
N LYS A 182 11.09 15.48 30.80
CA LYS A 182 11.77 15.35 32.09
C LYS A 182 11.60 13.95 32.68
N ASN A 183 10.46 13.31 32.44
CA ASN A 183 10.11 11.99 32.95
C ASN A 183 9.47 11.11 31.85
N PRO A 184 10.23 10.69 30.83
CA PRO A 184 9.69 9.85 29.78
C PRO A 184 9.29 8.47 30.34
N ASP A 185 8.13 7.97 29.90
CA ASP A 185 7.64 6.62 30.22
C ASP A 185 8.42 5.56 29.43
N THR A 186 9.63 5.27 29.93
CA THR A 186 10.56 4.35 29.27
C THR A 186 10.03 2.92 29.26
N ASN A 187 9.21 2.54 30.25
CA ASN A 187 8.59 1.22 30.32
C ASN A 187 7.54 1.04 29.22
N LEU A 188 6.64 2.01 29.04
CA LEU A 188 5.66 1.98 27.96
C LEU A 188 6.34 1.97 26.59
N LYS A 189 7.36 2.81 26.39
CA LYS A 189 8.14 2.82 25.13
C LYS A 189 8.73 1.45 24.83
N LYS A 190 9.38 0.83 25.82
CA LYS A 190 9.99 -0.50 25.67
C LYS A 190 8.92 -1.55 25.36
N GLU A 191 7.81 -1.56 26.10
CA GLU A 191 6.70 -2.48 25.88
C GLU A 191 6.14 -2.37 24.45
N LEU A 192 5.93 -1.15 23.96
CA LEU A 192 5.42 -0.90 22.60
C LEU A 192 6.35 -1.48 21.52
N ILE A 193 7.66 -1.23 21.66
CA ILE A 193 8.67 -1.69 20.69
C ILE A 193 8.88 -3.20 20.77
N GLU A 194 8.80 -3.80 21.95
CA GLU A 194 8.94 -5.26 22.12
C GLU A 194 7.76 -6.03 21.53
N ASN A 195 6.56 -5.45 21.52
CA ASN A 195 5.33 -6.11 21.08
C ASN A 195 4.92 -5.83 19.62
N VAL A 196 5.69 -5.03 18.87
CA VAL A 196 5.36 -4.75 17.47
C VAL A 196 5.65 -5.96 16.58
N ASP A 197 4.67 -6.35 15.78
CA ASP A 197 4.87 -7.19 14.60
C ASP A 197 5.41 -6.30 13.47
N ALA A 198 6.73 -6.28 13.32
CA ALA A 198 7.40 -5.44 12.34
C ALA A 198 6.94 -5.70 10.90
N LYS A 199 6.52 -6.92 10.57
CA LYS A 199 6.01 -7.26 9.23
C LYS A 199 4.68 -6.56 8.98
N LYS A 200 3.74 -6.68 9.91
CA LYS A 200 2.43 -6.05 9.78
C LYS A 200 2.52 -4.52 9.85
N ALA A 201 3.29 -3.98 10.78
CA ALA A 201 3.50 -2.54 10.89
C ALA A 201 4.10 -1.94 9.59
N MET A 202 4.99 -2.66 8.91
CA MET A 202 5.55 -2.22 7.63
C MET A 202 4.49 -2.09 6.53
N GLN A 203 3.43 -2.91 6.55
CA GLN A 203 2.35 -2.85 5.55
C GLN A 203 1.53 -1.56 5.64
N SER A 204 1.51 -0.91 6.80
CA SER A 204 0.82 0.38 7.00
C SER A 204 1.76 1.58 6.90
N ALA A 205 3.02 1.38 6.49
CA ALA A 205 4.02 2.43 6.53
C ALA A 205 3.76 3.50 5.45
N THR A 206 3.68 4.75 5.88
CA THR A 206 3.76 5.94 5.03
C THR A 206 5.15 6.59 5.13
N PRO A 207 5.55 7.45 4.17
CA PRO A 207 6.80 8.22 4.28
C PRO A 207 6.93 8.99 5.60
N GLU A 208 5.83 9.56 6.11
CA GLU A 208 5.79 10.29 7.37
C GLU A 208 6.03 9.34 8.57
N SER A 209 5.36 8.19 8.58
CA SER A 209 5.53 7.20 9.65
C SER A 209 6.94 6.58 9.65
N LEU A 210 7.57 6.43 8.47
CA LEU A 210 8.97 6.01 8.35
C LEU A 210 9.91 7.10 8.90
N ASN A 211 9.70 8.35 8.53
CA ASN A 211 10.48 9.46 9.06
C ASN A 211 10.36 9.56 10.59
N ALA A 212 9.15 9.40 11.14
CA ALA A 212 8.91 9.39 12.58
C ALA A 212 9.64 8.24 13.29
N VAL A 213 9.53 7.01 12.78
CA VAL A 213 10.19 5.86 13.41
C VAL A 213 11.70 5.95 13.37
N LEU A 214 12.27 6.53 12.30
CA LEU A 214 13.71 6.81 12.22
C LEU A 214 14.14 7.82 13.28
N ARG A 215 13.37 8.90 13.51
CA ARG A 215 13.67 9.88 14.57
C ARG A 215 13.62 9.25 15.96
N ILE A 216 12.65 8.39 16.22
CA ILE A 216 12.55 7.63 17.47
C ILE A 216 13.78 6.72 17.65
N TYR A 217 14.24 6.07 16.58
CA TYR A 217 15.45 5.25 16.63
C TYR A 217 16.72 6.07 16.90
N LEU A 218 16.85 7.24 16.28
CA LEU A 218 18.02 8.09 16.48
C LEU A 218 18.07 8.75 17.87
N SER A 219 16.91 8.95 18.52
CA SER A 219 16.88 9.49 19.88
C SER A 219 17.24 8.44 20.94
N ASP A 220 16.89 7.18 20.73
CA ASP A 220 17.26 6.08 21.62
C ASP A 220 17.36 4.73 20.89
N ARG A 221 18.57 4.38 20.45
CA ARG A 221 18.85 3.10 19.78
C ARG A 221 18.74 1.88 20.70
N SER A 222 18.85 2.08 22.02
CA SER A 222 18.88 1.00 23.01
C SER A 222 17.50 0.38 23.21
N ALA A 223 16.44 1.14 22.98
CA ALA A 223 15.06 0.68 23.09
C ALA A 223 14.63 -0.32 21.99
N TRP A 224 15.41 -0.44 20.90
CA TRP A 224 15.04 -1.25 19.75
C TRP A 224 15.55 -2.69 19.86
N THR A 225 14.62 -3.63 19.91
CA THR A 225 14.91 -5.07 19.85
C THR A 225 15.44 -5.45 18.48
N PRO A 226 16.23 -6.53 18.35
CA PRO A 226 16.66 -7.03 17.04
C PRO A 226 15.50 -7.36 16.09
N GLN A 227 14.32 -7.73 16.62
CA GLN A 227 13.12 -8.02 15.84
C GLN A 227 12.47 -6.74 15.32
N ALA A 228 12.40 -5.67 16.13
CA ALA A 228 11.75 -4.41 15.76
C ALA A 228 12.66 -3.46 14.96
N VAL A 229 13.99 -3.60 15.09
CA VAL A 229 14.97 -2.68 14.48
C VAL A 229 14.93 -2.66 12.94
N VAL A 230 14.26 -3.63 12.31
CA VAL A 230 14.00 -3.61 10.87
C VAL A 230 13.09 -2.45 10.43
N LEU A 231 12.25 -1.93 11.33
CA LEU A 231 11.40 -0.75 11.07
C LEU A 231 12.24 0.52 10.82
N PRO A 232 13.10 0.96 11.76
CA PRO A 232 13.98 2.09 11.51
C PRO A 232 15.08 1.78 10.49
N ALA A 233 15.49 0.52 10.30
CA ALA A 233 16.42 0.16 9.23
C ALA A 233 15.82 0.45 7.84
N ARG A 234 14.54 0.09 7.63
CA ARG A 234 13.81 0.42 6.40
C ARG A 234 13.63 1.92 6.24
N ALA A 235 13.31 2.63 7.31
CA ALA A 235 13.20 4.08 7.27
C ALA A 235 14.54 4.77 6.95
N ALA A 236 15.64 4.30 7.52
CA ALA A 236 16.99 4.78 7.20
C ALA A 236 17.35 4.53 5.73
N ALA A 237 17.03 3.35 5.19
CA ALA A 237 17.23 3.04 3.78
C ALA A 237 16.37 3.95 2.87
N PHE A 238 15.11 4.21 3.25
CA PHE A 238 14.23 5.13 2.54
C PHE A 238 14.77 6.57 2.54
N ALA A 239 15.37 7.00 3.65
CA ALA A 239 16.04 8.30 3.77
C ALA A 239 17.47 8.33 3.21
N GLU A 240 17.91 7.26 2.54
CA GLU A 240 19.27 7.08 2.01
C GLU A 240 20.40 7.18 3.06
N ALA A 241 20.07 6.99 4.35
CA ALA A 241 21.02 6.92 5.45
C ALA A 241 21.67 5.52 5.50
N TRP A 242 22.40 5.15 4.45
CA TRP A 242 22.96 3.80 4.25
C TRP A 242 23.78 3.25 5.42
N PRO A 243 24.65 4.04 6.10
CA PRO A 243 25.38 3.53 7.26
C PRO A 243 24.47 3.11 8.41
N ILE A 244 23.39 3.86 8.63
CA ILE A 244 22.41 3.60 9.70
C ILE A 244 21.57 2.37 9.35
N ALA A 245 21.12 2.29 8.09
CA ALA A 245 20.40 1.12 7.60
C ALA A 245 21.24 -0.16 7.70
N LEU A 246 22.51 -0.09 7.29
CA LEU A 246 23.46 -1.21 7.35
C LEU A 246 23.68 -1.69 8.79
N GLU A 247 23.92 -0.78 9.73
CA GLU A 247 24.10 -1.10 11.14
C GLU A 247 22.85 -1.78 11.72
N ALA A 248 21.67 -1.21 11.45
CA ALA A 248 20.40 -1.72 11.94
C ALA A 248 20.04 -3.10 11.36
N TYR A 249 20.22 -3.31 10.05
CA TYR A 249 20.00 -4.63 9.44
C TYR A 249 21.01 -5.67 9.91
N LYS A 250 22.28 -5.31 10.12
CA LYS A 250 23.27 -6.21 10.73
C LYS A 250 22.85 -6.64 12.13
N LYS A 251 22.32 -5.71 12.94
CA LYS A 251 21.79 -6.03 14.27
C LYS A 251 20.61 -7.02 14.20
N ALA A 252 19.68 -6.81 13.26
CA ALA A 252 18.58 -7.75 13.04
C ALA A 252 19.08 -9.15 12.61
N LEU A 253 19.98 -9.21 11.63
CA LEU A 253 20.52 -10.47 11.11
C LEU A 253 21.45 -11.21 12.07
N ALA A 254 22.09 -10.50 13.01
CA ALA A 254 22.87 -11.12 14.06
C ALA A 254 21.98 -11.93 15.03
N ALA A 255 20.75 -11.46 15.28
CA ALA A 255 19.79 -12.15 16.14
C ALA A 255 18.97 -13.20 15.38
N ASP A 256 18.57 -12.90 14.14
CA ASP A 256 17.86 -13.81 13.25
C ASP A 256 18.48 -13.75 11.85
N PRO A 257 19.42 -14.66 11.53
CA PRO A 257 20.08 -14.72 10.22
C PRO A 257 19.14 -14.99 9.04
N ASN A 258 17.91 -15.39 9.30
CA ASN A 258 16.89 -15.76 8.32
C ASN A 258 15.73 -14.75 8.28
N ASN A 259 15.85 -13.62 9.00
CA ASN A 259 14.85 -12.56 8.97
C ASN A 259 14.68 -12.02 7.55
N ALA A 260 13.57 -12.39 6.90
CA ALA A 260 13.37 -12.08 5.48
C ALA A 260 13.33 -10.57 5.19
N ILE A 261 12.78 -9.77 6.11
CA ILE A 261 12.73 -8.30 5.98
C ILE A 261 14.14 -7.71 6.01
N ALA A 262 14.98 -8.16 6.96
CA ALA A 262 16.35 -7.69 7.06
C ALA A 262 17.22 -8.18 5.89
N LEU A 263 17.02 -9.40 5.42
CA LEU A 263 17.69 -9.94 4.23
C LEU A 263 17.34 -9.12 2.98
N ARG A 264 16.05 -8.88 2.74
CA ARG A 264 15.58 -8.06 1.62
C ARG A 264 16.15 -6.63 1.69
N GLY A 265 16.13 -6.04 2.89
CA GLY A 265 16.74 -4.74 3.18
C GLY A 265 18.25 -4.69 2.92
N MET A 266 18.99 -5.74 3.30
CA MET A 266 20.41 -5.88 3.00
C MET A 266 20.67 -6.00 1.50
N GLY A 267 19.77 -6.63 0.75
CA GLY A 267 19.81 -6.63 -0.72
C GLY A 267 19.93 -5.21 -1.30
N LEU A 268 19.01 -4.33 -0.89
CA LEU A 268 19.02 -2.92 -1.28
C LEU A 268 20.30 -2.20 -0.82
N VAL A 269 20.69 -2.36 0.44
CA VAL A 269 21.88 -1.69 1.00
C VAL A 269 23.14 -2.14 0.26
N SER A 270 23.34 -3.44 0.07
CA SER A 270 24.48 -4.00 -0.68
C SER A 270 24.59 -3.43 -2.08
N TYR A 271 23.47 -3.35 -2.82
CA TYR A 271 23.46 -2.75 -4.16
C TYR A 271 23.87 -1.28 -4.12
N ARG A 272 23.30 -0.49 -3.20
CA ARG A 272 23.63 0.94 -3.06
C ARG A 272 25.07 1.18 -2.62
N THR A 273 25.69 0.22 -1.94
CA THR A 273 27.12 0.26 -1.59
C THR A 273 28.04 -0.38 -2.63
N GLY A 274 27.52 -0.80 -3.79
CA GLY A 274 28.29 -1.34 -4.92
C GLY A 274 28.50 -2.86 -4.92
N ASP A 275 27.98 -3.59 -3.94
CA ASP A 275 28.06 -5.06 -3.86
C ASP A 275 26.85 -5.71 -4.54
N VAL A 276 26.88 -5.72 -5.88
CA VAL A 276 25.78 -6.25 -6.71
C VAL A 276 25.56 -7.75 -6.48
N MET A 277 26.62 -8.55 -6.38
CA MET A 277 26.49 -9.99 -6.18
C MET A 277 26.07 -10.34 -4.75
N GLY A 278 26.53 -9.60 -3.75
CA GLY A 278 26.00 -9.72 -2.39
C GLY A 278 24.53 -9.33 -2.31
N ALA A 279 24.11 -8.28 -3.02
CA ALA A 279 22.71 -7.90 -3.13
C ALA A 279 21.85 -9.05 -3.66
N SER A 280 22.28 -9.65 -4.78
CA SER A 280 21.62 -10.83 -5.36
C SER A 280 21.50 -11.99 -4.36
N LYS A 281 22.57 -12.29 -3.61
CA LYS A 281 22.55 -13.34 -2.57
C LYS A 281 21.55 -13.04 -1.44
N TYR A 282 21.53 -11.80 -0.95
CA TYR A 282 20.60 -11.39 0.11
C TYR A 282 19.14 -11.44 -0.34
N ILE A 283 18.84 -10.93 -1.54
CA ILE A 283 17.49 -10.97 -2.12
C ILE A 283 17.03 -12.42 -2.32
N LYS A 284 17.89 -13.30 -2.86
CA LYS A 284 17.58 -14.72 -3.01
C LYS A 284 17.31 -15.37 -1.65
N LYS A 285 18.12 -15.09 -0.64
CA LYS A 285 17.91 -15.63 0.71
C LYS A 285 16.60 -15.11 1.33
N ALA A 286 16.21 -13.86 1.08
CA ALA A 286 14.92 -13.34 1.52
C ALA A 286 13.74 -14.11 0.90
N TYR A 287 13.81 -14.38 -0.41
CA TYR A 287 12.83 -15.19 -1.13
C TYR A 287 12.71 -16.61 -0.55
N GLU A 288 13.85 -17.25 -0.27
CA GLU A 288 13.91 -18.59 0.33
C GLU A 288 13.33 -18.62 1.75
N ASN A 289 13.37 -17.49 2.47
CA ASN A 289 12.77 -17.32 3.80
C ASN A 289 11.33 -16.76 3.76
N GLY A 290 10.66 -16.87 2.60
CA GLY A 290 9.22 -16.67 2.49
C GLY A 290 8.78 -15.26 2.06
N ASP A 291 9.70 -14.33 1.81
CA ASP A 291 9.36 -13.03 1.22
C ASP A 291 9.31 -13.13 -0.30
N LYS A 292 8.13 -13.47 -0.83
CA LYS A 292 7.93 -13.67 -2.28
C LYS A 292 8.13 -12.40 -3.10
N ASP A 293 7.95 -11.23 -2.52
CA ASP A 293 8.18 -9.95 -3.20
C ASP A 293 9.64 -9.79 -3.62
N ALA A 294 10.58 -10.47 -2.93
CA ALA A 294 11.99 -10.47 -3.28
C ALA A 294 12.28 -11.04 -4.69
N ALA A 295 11.36 -11.79 -5.30
CA ALA A 295 11.49 -12.18 -6.70
C ALA A 295 11.46 -10.95 -7.63
N THR A 296 10.60 -9.97 -7.33
CA THR A 296 10.49 -8.71 -8.08
C THR A 296 11.77 -7.88 -7.91
N ASP A 297 12.25 -7.75 -6.67
CA ASP A 297 13.52 -7.05 -6.38
C ASP A 297 14.70 -7.66 -7.17
N GLY A 298 14.71 -8.98 -7.35
CA GLY A 298 15.74 -9.65 -8.15
C GLY A 298 15.71 -9.27 -9.63
N MET A 299 14.52 -9.08 -10.21
CA MET A 299 14.35 -8.61 -11.58
C MET A 299 14.73 -7.12 -11.72
N GLU A 300 14.40 -6.31 -10.72
CA GLU A 300 14.82 -4.91 -10.67
C GLU A 300 16.33 -4.79 -10.54
N LEU A 301 16.97 -5.60 -9.67
CA LEU A 301 18.42 -5.65 -9.53
C LEU A 301 19.10 -6.06 -10.85
N PHE A 302 18.53 -7.02 -11.58
CA PHE A 302 19.00 -7.38 -12.92
C PHE A 302 19.01 -6.16 -13.85
N LEU A 303 17.88 -5.43 -13.97
CA LEU A 303 17.79 -4.26 -14.82
C LEU A 303 18.74 -3.13 -14.40
N LEU A 304 18.86 -2.90 -13.10
CA LEU A 304 19.70 -1.85 -12.52
C LEU A 304 21.19 -2.11 -12.67
N SER A 305 21.60 -3.38 -12.68
CA SER A 305 23.00 -3.80 -12.81
C SER A 305 23.40 -4.19 -14.22
N ASN A 306 22.43 -4.43 -15.10
CA ASN A 306 22.62 -5.00 -16.44
C ASN A 306 23.44 -6.31 -16.40
N ASN A 307 23.29 -7.11 -15.33
CA ASN A 307 24.06 -8.34 -15.11
C ASN A 307 23.20 -9.60 -15.36
N ILE A 308 23.50 -10.31 -16.45
CA ILE A 308 22.76 -11.52 -16.88
C ILE A 308 22.80 -12.67 -15.86
N ASP A 309 23.82 -12.74 -15.00
CA ASP A 309 23.87 -13.77 -13.95
C ASP A 309 22.76 -13.57 -12.92
N ILE A 310 22.33 -12.32 -12.70
CA ILE A 310 21.20 -11.99 -11.83
C ILE A 310 19.90 -12.42 -12.49
N TRP A 311 19.72 -12.18 -13.80
CA TRP A 311 18.59 -12.75 -14.54
C TRP A 311 18.53 -14.26 -14.38
N ASN A 312 19.65 -14.96 -14.59
CA ASN A 312 19.71 -16.42 -14.44
C ASN A 312 19.43 -16.89 -13.00
N THR A 313 19.79 -16.08 -12.01
CA THR A 313 19.50 -16.34 -10.60
C THR A 313 18.00 -16.25 -10.31
N PHE A 314 17.30 -15.26 -10.88
CA PHE A 314 15.91 -14.96 -10.52
C PHE A 314 14.86 -15.49 -11.50
N LYS A 315 15.23 -15.87 -12.73
CA LYS A 315 14.29 -16.47 -13.70
C LYS A 315 13.53 -17.71 -13.18
N PRO A 316 14.06 -18.57 -12.27
CA PRO A 316 13.27 -19.66 -11.71
C PRO A 316 12.10 -19.20 -10.83
N TYR A 317 12.12 -17.94 -10.37
CA TYR A 317 11.12 -17.35 -9.45
C TYR A 317 10.10 -16.45 -10.15
N ILE A 318 10.07 -16.46 -11.49
CA ILE A 318 9.29 -15.54 -12.33
C ILE A 318 7.78 -15.55 -12.06
N LYS A 319 7.27 -16.69 -11.58
CA LYS A 319 5.84 -16.85 -11.23
C LYS A 319 5.39 -15.97 -10.07
N ASP A 320 6.32 -15.55 -9.21
CA ASP A 320 6.06 -14.73 -8.03
C ASP A 320 6.46 -13.26 -8.27
N VAL A 321 6.89 -12.91 -9.49
CA VAL A 321 7.25 -11.54 -9.87
C VAL A 321 5.98 -10.74 -10.13
N SER A 322 5.89 -9.58 -9.47
CA SER A 322 4.85 -8.59 -9.77
C SER A 322 5.28 -7.75 -10.97
N PHE A 323 4.84 -8.13 -12.16
CA PHE A 323 5.17 -7.43 -13.40
C PHE A 323 4.39 -6.11 -13.57
N THR A 324 4.95 -5.04 -13.01
CA THR A 324 4.47 -3.66 -13.28
C THR A 324 4.76 -3.25 -14.73
N PRO A 325 3.99 -2.29 -15.31
CA PRO A 325 4.30 -1.75 -16.63
C PRO A 325 5.74 -1.24 -16.74
N GLN A 326 6.27 -0.63 -15.68
CA GLN A 326 7.64 -0.11 -15.63
C GLN A 326 8.67 -1.23 -15.68
N LEU A 327 8.49 -2.29 -14.89
CA LEU A 327 9.37 -3.45 -14.90
C LEU A 327 9.39 -4.10 -16.29
N ARG A 328 8.21 -4.29 -16.91
CA ARG A 328 8.11 -4.85 -18.26
C ARG A 328 8.78 -3.95 -19.31
N ALA A 329 8.54 -2.65 -19.28
CA ALA A 329 9.18 -1.70 -20.19
C ALA A 329 10.71 -1.74 -20.05
N GLY A 330 11.24 -1.85 -18.84
CA GLY A 330 12.67 -2.04 -18.59
C GLY A 330 13.23 -3.33 -19.20
N LEU A 331 12.52 -4.45 -19.08
CA LEU A 331 12.90 -5.73 -19.70
C LEU A 331 12.85 -5.66 -21.24
N VAL A 332 11.84 -5.00 -21.82
CA VAL A 332 11.77 -4.75 -23.27
C VAL A 332 12.94 -3.89 -23.72
N GLN A 333 13.25 -2.82 -22.99
CA GLN A 333 14.38 -1.95 -23.30
C GLN A 333 15.72 -2.68 -23.21
N TYR A 334 15.91 -3.53 -22.19
CA TYR A 334 17.08 -4.40 -22.11
C TYR A 334 17.15 -5.29 -23.35
N ALA A 335 16.07 -5.99 -23.68
CA ALA A 335 16.06 -6.93 -24.79
C ALA A 335 16.21 -6.27 -26.16
N SER A 336 15.79 -5.00 -26.30
CA SER A 336 16.00 -4.23 -27.52
C SER A 336 17.49 -3.88 -27.72
N ARG A 337 18.31 -3.84 -26.68
CA ARG A 337 19.75 -3.52 -26.78
C ARG A 337 20.64 -4.73 -27.00
N HIS A 338 20.12 -5.93 -26.79
CA HIS A 338 20.89 -7.17 -26.86
C HIS A 338 20.36 -8.04 -28.02
N SER A 339 21.18 -8.93 -28.57
CA SER A 339 20.76 -9.86 -29.65
C SER A 339 20.37 -11.24 -29.14
N ASP A 340 20.71 -11.55 -27.89
CA ASP A 340 20.55 -12.85 -27.22
C ASP A 340 19.59 -12.78 -26.01
N ALA A 341 18.67 -11.80 -26.01
CA ALA A 341 17.74 -11.55 -24.91
C ALA A 341 16.28 -11.87 -25.27
N SER A 342 16.06 -12.85 -26.16
CA SER A 342 14.70 -13.25 -26.56
C SER A 342 13.86 -13.75 -25.39
N GLU A 343 14.42 -14.55 -24.48
CA GLU A 343 13.74 -15.03 -23.27
C GLU A 343 13.24 -13.87 -22.39
N ILE A 344 14.06 -12.82 -22.25
CA ILE A 344 13.74 -11.61 -21.48
C ILE A 344 12.61 -10.83 -22.15
N PHE A 345 12.70 -10.63 -23.48
CA PHE A 345 11.63 -9.97 -24.25
C PHE A 345 10.30 -10.71 -24.10
N PHE A 346 10.27 -12.02 -24.31
CA PHE A 346 9.03 -12.78 -24.25
C PHE A 346 8.48 -12.91 -22.84
N THR A 347 9.34 -12.91 -21.82
CA THR A 347 8.90 -12.76 -20.43
C THR A 347 8.15 -11.44 -20.26
N ALA A 348 8.76 -10.32 -20.67
CA ALA A 348 8.19 -8.99 -20.53
C ALA A 348 6.84 -8.82 -21.22
N MET A 349 6.60 -9.59 -22.29
CA MET A 349 5.38 -9.55 -23.10
C MET A 349 4.37 -10.67 -22.78
N SER A 350 4.61 -11.47 -21.74
CA SER A 350 3.73 -12.59 -21.35
C SER A 350 2.82 -12.27 -20.16
N GLY A 351 1.72 -13.01 -20.03
CA GLY A 351 0.74 -12.87 -18.95
C GLY A 351 -0.17 -11.64 -19.08
N ASP A 352 -0.85 -11.30 -18.00
CA ASP A 352 -1.81 -10.21 -17.95
C ASP A 352 -1.13 -8.84 -17.80
N ASN A 353 -1.90 -7.76 -18.02
CA ASN A 353 -1.48 -6.36 -17.87
C ASN A 353 -0.35 -5.90 -18.81
N THR A 354 -0.23 -6.48 -20.00
CA THR A 354 0.71 -6.01 -21.04
C THR A 354 0.17 -4.83 -21.85
N GLU A 355 -1.15 -4.58 -21.83
CA GLU A 355 -1.82 -3.56 -22.63
C GLU A 355 -1.22 -2.14 -22.50
N PRO A 356 -0.83 -1.65 -21.30
CA PRO A 356 -0.22 -0.33 -21.17
C PRO A 356 1.05 -0.15 -21.99
N LEU A 357 1.81 -1.22 -22.26
CA LEU A 357 3.06 -1.16 -23.03
C LEU A 357 2.84 -0.79 -24.49
N TYR A 358 1.70 -1.19 -25.07
CA TYR A 358 1.38 -0.90 -26.47
C TYR A 358 0.92 0.54 -26.66
N LYS A 359 0.27 1.12 -25.65
CA LYS A 359 -0.26 2.49 -25.69
C LYS A 359 0.84 3.54 -25.60
N ASP A 360 1.93 3.25 -24.88
CA ASP A 360 3.10 4.11 -24.81
C ASP A 360 3.92 4.05 -26.11
N SER A 361 3.99 5.15 -26.85
CA SER A 361 4.65 5.19 -28.16
C SER A 361 6.16 4.90 -28.10
N ALA A 362 6.84 5.24 -26.99
CA ALA A 362 8.26 4.96 -26.84
C ALA A 362 8.50 3.48 -26.57
N VAL A 363 7.68 2.86 -25.71
CA VAL A 363 7.73 1.42 -25.45
C VAL A 363 7.32 0.63 -26.69
N LEU A 364 6.29 1.06 -27.42
CA LEU A 364 5.85 0.42 -28.66
C LEU A 364 6.99 0.35 -29.68
N ALA A 365 7.76 1.43 -29.87
CA ALA A 365 8.92 1.43 -30.77
C ALA A 365 10.00 0.39 -30.35
N LEU A 366 10.23 0.23 -29.04
CA LEU A 366 11.16 -0.79 -28.53
C LEU A 366 10.64 -2.22 -28.77
N ILE A 367 9.32 -2.44 -28.65
CA ILE A 367 8.70 -3.73 -28.99
C ILE A 367 8.91 -4.05 -30.47
N GLU A 368 8.76 -3.06 -31.36
CA GLU A 368 9.00 -3.24 -32.79
C GLU A 368 10.46 -3.58 -33.09
N GLU A 369 11.41 -2.94 -32.41
CA GLU A 369 12.82 -3.28 -32.51
C GLU A 369 13.07 -4.73 -32.08
N CYS A 370 12.49 -5.15 -30.96
CA CYS A 370 12.58 -6.53 -30.48
C CYS A 370 11.95 -7.51 -31.48
N LEU A 371 10.83 -7.18 -32.12
CA LEU A 371 10.21 -8.04 -33.14
C LEU A 371 11.07 -8.18 -34.40
N LYS A 372 11.86 -7.15 -34.76
CA LYS A 372 12.86 -7.28 -35.84
C LYS A 372 13.98 -8.26 -35.47
N LYS A 373 14.39 -8.27 -34.20
CA LYS A 373 15.48 -9.14 -33.68
C LYS A 373 15.03 -10.57 -33.42
N TYR A 374 13.84 -10.74 -32.87
CA TYR A 374 13.32 -12.01 -32.34
C TYR A 374 12.11 -12.54 -33.12
N GLY A 375 11.81 -11.97 -34.29
CA GLY A 375 10.60 -12.28 -35.07
C GLY A 375 10.51 -13.71 -35.60
N SER A 376 11.62 -14.45 -35.64
CA SER A 376 11.63 -15.87 -35.99
C SER A 376 11.15 -16.79 -34.86
N ASP A 377 11.06 -16.29 -33.62
CA ASP A 377 10.54 -17.05 -32.49
C ASP A 377 9.02 -17.21 -32.60
N SER A 378 8.51 -18.42 -32.37
CA SER A 378 7.07 -18.71 -32.44
C SER A 378 6.21 -17.82 -31.55
N ARG A 379 6.76 -17.28 -30.45
CA ARG A 379 6.07 -16.40 -29.51
C ARG A 379 5.86 -14.98 -30.07
N ALA A 380 6.57 -14.60 -31.13
CA ALA A 380 6.50 -13.25 -31.69
C ALA A 380 5.17 -12.94 -32.39
N LYS A 381 4.49 -13.96 -32.94
CA LYS A 381 3.29 -13.76 -33.77
C LYS A 381 2.19 -12.97 -33.06
N GLY A 382 1.80 -13.39 -31.84
CA GLY A 382 0.72 -12.72 -31.10
C GLY A 382 1.09 -11.31 -30.64
N ILE A 383 2.38 -11.03 -30.43
CA ILE A 383 2.85 -9.68 -30.10
C ILE A 383 2.79 -8.78 -31.34
N ALA A 384 3.22 -9.29 -32.51
CA ALA A 384 3.17 -8.55 -33.77
C ALA A 384 1.73 -8.20 -34.18
N GLU A 385 0.77 -9.11 -33.98
CA GLU A 385 -0.66 -8.85 -34.22
C GLU A 385 -1.19 -7.71 -33.34
N LYS A 386 -0.83 -7.68 -32.06
CA LYS A 386 -1.20 -6.59 -31.14
C LYS A 386 -0.57 -5.25 -31.52
N VAL A 387 0.69 -5.24 -31.94
CA VAL A 387 1.36 -4.02 -32.45
C VAL A 387 0.63 -3.47 -33.68
N ALA A 388 0.27 -4.35 -34.63
CA ALA A 388 -0.45 -3.95 -35.83
C ALA A 388 -1.84 -3.38 -35.50
N ALA A 389 -2.56 -4.00 -34.57
CA ALA A 389 -3.88 -3.52 -34.12
C ALA A 389 -3.80 -2.14 -33.46
N GLU A 390 -2.82 -1.92 -32.56
CA GLU A 390 -2.62 -0.64 -31.89
C GLU A 390 -2.26 0.48 -32.89
N LYS A 391 -1.48 0.16 -33.92
CA LYS A 391 -1.15 1.12 -34.99
C LYS A 391 -2.34 1.47 -35.87
N ALA A 392 -3.24 0.53 -36.13
CA ALA A 392 -4.44 0.79 -36.91
C ALA A 392 -5.49 1.64 -36.16
N ALA A 393 -5.38 1.72 -34.83
CA ALA A 393 -6.26 2.52 -33.98
C ALA A 393 -5.80 3.97 -33.78
N LYS A 394 -4.57 4.32 -34.22
CA LYS A 394 -3.99 5.67 -34.21
C LYS A 394 -4.06 6.27 -35.61
#